data_AF-A0A9P6FIT1-F1
#
_entry.id   AF-A0A9P6FIT1-F1
#
_cell.length_a   1.000
_cell.length_b   1.000
_cell.length_c   1.000
_cell.angle_alpha   90.00
_cell.angle_beta   90.00
_cell.angle_gamma   90.00
#
_symmetry.space_group_name_H-M   'P 1'
#
loop_
_entity.id
_entity.type
_entity.pdbx_description
1 polymer ?
#
loop_
_entity_poly.entity_id
_entity_poly.type
_entity_poly.pdbx_seq_one_letter_code
_entity_poly.pdbx_strand_id
1 'polypeptide(L)'
;MNALQVRYIEATPGQDISAKNWAMLSDATDVNSLESLWTSQVLYSLRSSTTQEDLEAFSRLSRQTKRDRAAIFQSAIVDINHLRALRPIVSRQEIVVAEDHTDELERTLHRKRKLVENHGKTVKRVLASSSSSTTSISATSISTSSSTTTSTTTSSDSLLKPEPTEPESTAGHSIRNKSTSRPPVDSPKILSSGALSAFEKQAAQKGDIWTLKTGTVVDDVIVEYTRSSKTESAAHSFIFDTSNLDLMEMFSEEEQDEILAPKRPAPENDPDLVQYLMTFNHSTMSKLRTRLRDNDADQVDDNKDHLVTDRRWVYKTVLGMADVFDGSRRRYRQVQTERWLELHLWRLIDEYVFDHPDIQLVRGESTSMASTFRKNGTGRGGSERKKMGRRIDGLYLSCHQDIELGGIELGMDEQDAVGTKYQYDGLKLQKLLKDQLDYALLHSTASKVDFETLGLQLSGRTMQVLTMDWVGGKFYRFRRDDPEKLPLDASNISDLLVVMSMIMRFHARMQENAARPGSVTSEELSSRLLGSSPSTPKKNRHRPLPTAVSPSSSQQTRP
;
A
#
# COMPACT_ATOMS: atom_id res chain seq x y z
N MET A 1 25.45 -26.07 22.79
CA MET A 1 24.58 -25.10 22.10
C MET A 1 25.13 -23.70 22.39
N ASN A 2 24.92 -22.74 21.49
CA ASN A 2 25.14 -21.31 21.84
C ASN A 2 23.89 -20.72 22.53
N ALA A 3 23.96 -19.48 23.00
CA ALA A 3 22.86 -18.84 23.74
C ALA A 3 21.57 -18.66 22.91
N LEU A 4 21.67 -18.51 21.58
CA LEU A 4 20.51 -18.40 20.69
C LEU A 4 19.81 -19.76 20.53
N GLN A 5 20.58 -20.83 20.38
CA GLN A 5 20.08 -22.20 20.32
C GLN A 5 19.41 -22.64 21.62
N VAL A 6 19.96 -22.28 22.78
CA VAL A 6 19.34 -22.54 24.10
C VAL A 6 17.99 -21.82 24.17
N ARG A 7 17.99 -20.50 23.96
CA ARG A 7 16.77 -19.67 24.01
C ARG A 7 15.70 -20.11 23.00
N TYR A 8 16.10 -20.63 21.84
CA TYR A 8 15.15 -21.18 20.87
C TYR A 8 14.41 -22.40 21.41
N ILE A 9 15.08 -23.31 22.12
CA ILE A 9 14.41 -24.46 22.76
C ILE A 9 13.55 -24.01 23.95
N GLU A 10 14.02 -23.06 24.77
CA GLU A 10 13.30 -22.57 25.95
C GLU A 10 12.04 -21.74 25.63
N ALA A 11 11.99 -21.09 24.45
CA ALA A 11 10.94 -20.12 24.10
C ALA A 11 10.07 -20.52 22.90
N THR A 12 10.25 -21.72 22.33
CA THR A 12 9.45 -22.23 21.21
C THR A 12 8.58 -23.39 21.70
N PRO A 13 7.24 -23.35 21.53
CA PRO A 13 6.35 -24.45 21.88
C PRO A 13 6.79 -25.77 21.23
N GLY A 14 6.60 -26.90 21.93
CA GLY A 14 7.18 -28.19 21.53
C GLY A 14 6.80 -28.65 20.11
N GLN A 15 5.60 -28.30 19.66
CA GLN A 15 5.13 -28.56 18.29
C GLN A 15 5.98 -27.83 17.21
N ASP A 16 6.46 -26.62 17.50
CA ASP A 16 7.11 -25.68 16.57
C ASP A 16 8.65 -25.84 16.55
N ILE A 17 9.21 -26.66 17.46
CA ILE A 17 10.64 -26.97 17.48
C ILE A 17 11.05 -27.72 16.21
N SER A 18 12.05 -27.16 15.51
CA SER A 18 12.55 -27.64 14.22
C SER A 18 14.07 -27.77 14.22
N ALA A 19 14.56 -28.93 13.76
CA ALA A 19 15.99 -29.20 13.59
C ALA A 19 16.66 -28.21 12.61
N LYS A 20 15.94 -27.73 11.57
CA LYS A 20 16.50 -26.72 10.67
C LYS A 20 16.67 -25.38 11.38
N ASN A 21 15.62 -24.90 12.06
CA ASN A 21 15.63 -23.56 12.68
C ASN A 21 16.66 -23.47 13.81
N TRP A 22 16.77 -24.53 14.64
CA TRP A 22 17.82 -24.63 15.64
C TRP A 22 19.24 -24.69 15.05
N ALA A 23 19.41 -25.34 13.89
CA ALA A 23 20.70 -25.39 13.21
C ALA A 23 21.09 -24.05 12.57
N MET A 24 20.12 -23.31 12.00
CA MET A 24 20.32 -21.95 11.47
C MET A 24 20.84 -20.95 12.51
N LEU A 25 20.60 -21.21 13.80
CA LEU A 25 21.09 -20.40 14.92
C LEU A 25 22.50 -20.80 15.41
N SER A 26 23.12 -21.81 14.81
CA SER A 26 24.41 -22.35 15.25
C SER A 26 25.59 -21.64 14.61
N ASP A 27 26.70 -21.58 15.34
CA ASP A 27 28.01 -21.18 14.81
C ASP A 27 28.73 -22.34 14.09
N ALA A 28 28.31 -23.59 14.35
CA ALA A 28 28.91 -24.80 13.83
C ALA A 28 28.90 -24.88 12.29
N THR A 29 30.02 -25.31 11.71
CA THR A 29 30.24 -25.37 10.26
C THR A 29 30.08 -26.76 9.65
N ASP A 30 29.85 -27.79 10.47
CA ASP A 30 29.74 -29.19 10.02
C ASP A 30 28.55 -29.94 10.64
N VAL A 31 28.13 -30.98 9.92
CA VAL A 31 26.94 -31.78 10.26
C VAL A 31 27.14 -32.68 11.49
N ASN A 32 28.38 -33.11 11.80
CA ASN A 32 28.64 -34.01 12.92
C ASN A 32 28.58 -33.26 14.26
N SER A 33 29.09 -32.03 14.32
CA SER A 33 28.91 -31.17 15.49
C SER A 33 27.44 -30.84 15.74
N LEU A 34 26.65 -30.56 14.68
CA LEU A 34 25.21 -30.34 14.82
C LEU A 34 24.46 -31.59 15.30
N GLU A 35 24.71 -32.76 14.71
CA GLU A 35 24.10 -34.03 15.14
C GLU A 35 24.51 -34.43 16.56
N SER A 36 25.76 -34.20 16.95
CA SER A 36 26.23 -34.43 18.33
C SER A 36 25.49 -33.54 19.33
N LEU A 37 25.41 -32.23 19.07
CA LEU A 37 24.68 -31.28 19.92
C LEU A 37 23.17 -31.55 19.95
N TRP A 38 22.57 -31.91 18.83
CA TRP A 38 21.14 -32.23 18.74
C TRP A 38 20.79 -33.49 19.55
N THR A 39 21.58 -34.55 19.41
CA THR A 39 21.31 -35.82 20.10
C THR A 39 21.66 -35.78 21.59
N SER A 40 22.76 -35.13 21.97
CA SER A 40 23.22 -35.07 23.38
C SER A 40 22.58 -33.96 24.20
N GLN A 41 22.09 -32.88 23.60
CA GLN A 41 21.56 -31.72 24.32
C GLN A 41 20.08 -31.46 24.03
N VAL A 42 19.66 -31.33 22.77
CA VAL A 42 18.26 -31.01 22.44
C VAL A 42 17.32 -32.18 22.75
N LEU A 43 17.58 -33.35 22.17
CA LEU A 43 16.74 -34.54 22.42
C LEU A 43 16.84 -35.02 23.87
N TYR A 44 17.93 -34.73 24.58
CA TYR A 44 18.04 -34.98 26.01
C TYR A 44 17.13 -34.04 26.81
N SER A 45 17.24 -32.72 26.58
CA SER A 45 16.46 -31.69 27.28
C SER A 45 14.95 -31.87 27.12
N LEU A 46 14.48 -32.17 25.90
CA LEU A 46 13.06 -32.42 25.63
C LEU A 46 12.58 -33.72 26.30
N ARG A 47 13.43 -34.76 26.37
CA ARG A 47 13.12 -36.02 27.08
C ARG A 47 13.07 -35.86 28.59
N SER A 48 13.82 -34.91 29.15
CA SER A 48 13.84 -34.60 30.59
C SER A 48 12.85 -33.52 31.02
N SER A 49 12.06 -32.97 30.09
CA SER A 49 11.04 -31.97 30.42
C SER A 49 9.85 -32.58 31.15
N THR A 50 9.17 -31.75 31.94
CA THR A 50 7.91 -32.08 32.62
C THR A 50 6.68 -31.59 31.84
N THR A 51 6.84 -30.88 30.73
CA THR A 51 5.72 -30.43 29.89
C THR A 51 5.30 -31.53 28.91
N GLN A 52 3.99 -31.64 28.66
CA GLN A 52 3.46 -32.58 27.67
C GLN A 52 3.94 -32.23 26.24
N GLU A 53 4.01 -30.93 25.92
CA GLU A 53 4.43 -30.44 24.60
C GLU A 53 5.87 -30.82 24.25
N ASP A 54 6.80 -30.74 25.21
CA ASP A 54 8.20 -31.14 25.00
C ASP A 54 8.36 -32.65 24.86
N LEU A 55 7.57 -33.43 25.59
CA LEU A 55 7.57 -34.89 25.49
C LEU A 55 6.98 -35.36 24.15
N GLU A 56 5.99 -34.64 23.62
CA GLU A 56 5.49 -34.82 22.24
C GLU A 56 6.52 -34.35 21.20
N ALA A 57 7.22 -33.23 21.44
CA ALA A 57 8.33 -32.76 20.61
C ALA A 57 9.45 -33.79 20.52
N PHE A 58 9.88 -34.34 21.67
CA PHE A 58 10.83 -35.45 21.73
C PHE A 58 10.31 -36.66 20.96
N SER A 59 9.05 -37.05 21.18
CA SER A 59 8.42 -38.20 20.52
C SER A 59 8.31 -38.04 18.99
N ARG A 60 8.21 -36.80 18.49
CA ARG A 60 8.21 -36.43 17.06
C ARG A 60 9.63 -36.38 16.48
N LEU A 61 10.56 -35.72 17.16
CA LEU A 61 11.91 -35.41 16.66
C LEU A 61 12.90 -36.57 16.81
N SER A 62 12.73 -37.44 17.81
CA SER A 62 13.54 -38.66 17.99
C SER A 62 13.31 -39.72 16.90
N ARG A 63 12.13 -39.71 16.25
CA ARG A 63 11.80 -40.62 15.13
C ARG A 63 12.53 -40.30 13.83
N GLN A 64 13.10 -39.10 13.70
CA GLN A 64 13.92 -38.75 12.53
C GLN A 64 15.19 -39.61 12.51
N THR A 65 15.58 -40.15 11.37
CA THR A 65 16.84 -40.90 11.29
C THR A 65 18.03 -39.95 11.33
N LYS A 66 19.22 -40.46 11.70
CA LYS A 66 20.48 -39.71 11.58
C LYS A 66 20.74 -39.23 10.14
N ARG A 67 20.25 -39.95 9.12
CA ARG A 67 20.37 -39.56 7.71
C ARG A 67 19.50 -38.35 7.38
N ASP A 68 18.29 -38.29 7.90
CA ASP A 68 17.36 -37.18 7.65
C ASP A 68 17.84 -35.90 8.34
N ARG A 69 18.28 -36.01 9.60
CA ARG A 69 18.89 -34.89 10.32
C ARG A 69 20.17 -34.41 9.65
N ALA A 70 21.04 -35.32 9.19
CA ALA A 70 22.23 -34.94 8.44
C ALA A 70 21.91 -34.12 7.17
N ALA A 71 20.86 -34.49 6.43
CA ALA A 71 20.41 -33.72 5.27
C ALA A 71 19.83 -32.34 5.66
N ILE A 72 19.08 -32.25 6.75
CA ILE A 72 18.55 -30.99 7.30
C ILE A 72 19.70 -30.05 7.72
N PHE A 73 20.67 -30.57 8.47
CA PHE A 73 21.84 -29.81 8.92
C PHE A 73 22.75 -29.38 7.76
N GLN A 74 22.91 -30.22 6.74
CA GLN A 74 23.65 -29.83 5.54
C GLN A 74 22.97 -28.68 4.79
N SER A 75 21.64 -28.65 4.71
CA SER A 75 20.89 -27.50 4.18
C SER A 75 21.09 -26.25 5.05
N ALA A 76 20.99 -26.37 6.37
CA ALA A 76 21.17 -25.23 7.27
C ALA A 76 22.57 -24.61 7.16
N ILE A 77 23.63 -25.42 7.04
CA ILE A 77 25.01 -24.94 6.84
C ILE A 77 25.17 -24.18 5.52
N VAL A 78 24.55 -24.66 4.43
CA VAL A 78 24.57 -23.97 3.13
C VAL A 78 23.86 -22.62 3.25
N ASP A 79 22.68 -22.58 3.86
CA ASP A 79 21.90 -21.35 4.04
C ASP A 79 22.63 -20.34 4.95
N ILE A 80 23.24 -20.78 6.05
CA ILE A 80 24.10 -19.96 6.92
C ILE A 80 25.26 -19.36 6.13
N ASN A 81 25.96 -20.16 5.33
CA ASN A 81 27.11 -19.68 4.56
C ASN A 81 26.70 -18.71 3.46
N HIS A 82 25.53 -18.89 2.84
CA HIS A 82 24.96 -17.92 1.90
C HIS A 82 24.61 -16.59 2.59
N LEU A 83 23.95 -16.61 3.74
CA LEU A 83 23.66 -15.40 4.54
C LEU A 83 24.93 -14.69 5.03
N ARG A 84 25.98 -15.44 5.42
CA ARG A 84 27.31 -14.90 5.76
C ARG A 84 27.98 -14.22 4.57
N ALA A 85 27.83 -14.76 3.36
CA ALA A 85 28.36 -14.16 2.13
C ALA A 85 27.60 -12.90 1.66
N LEU A 86 26.29 -12.82 1.92
CA LEU A 86 25.47 -11.65 1.56
C LEU A 86 25.65 -10.45 2.51
N ARG A 87 25.89 -10.68 3.80
CA ARG A 87 25.98 -9.60 4.82
C ARG A 87 26.93 -8.45 4.44
N PRO A 88 28.15 -8.66 3.92
CA PRO A 88 29.04 -7.57 3.51
C PRO A 88 28.56 -6.76 2.30
N ILE A 89 27.63 -7.30 1.50
CA ILE A 89 27.05 -6.61 0.33
C ILE A 89 25.94 -5.67 0.81
N VAL A 90 25.03 -6.18 1.63
CA VAL A 90 23.93 -5.39 2.21
C VAL A 90 24.47 -4.17 2.96
N SER A 91 25.46 -4.35 3.84
CA SER A 91 26.00 -3.22 4.60
C SER A 91 26.86 -2.24 3.80
N ARG A 92 27.23 -2.55 2.54
CA ARG A 92 27.75 -1.54 1.61
C ARG A 92 26.63 -0.72 0.97
N GLN A 93 25.50 -1.35 0.64
CA GLN A 93 24.34 -0.65 0.10
C GLN A 93 23.68 0.24 1.16
N GLU A 94 23.63 -0.20 2.42
CA GLU A 94 23.16 0.62 3.56
C GLU A 94 24.00 1.90 3.75
N ILE A 95 25.32 1.83 3.52
CA ILE A 95 26.21 3.00 3.59
C ILE A 95 25.95 3.95 2.41
N VAL A 96 25.92 3.46 1.17
CA VAL A 96 25.69 4.29 -0.02
C VAL A 96 24.35 5.04 0.05
N VAL A 97 23.28 4.38 0.51
CA VAL A 97 21.97 5.04 0.70
C VAL A 97 22.02 6.12 1.77
N ALA A 98 22.81 5.94 2.84
CA ALA A 98 22.99 6.96 3.87
C ALA A 98 23.83 8.16 3.37
N GLU A 99 24.81 7.92 2.49
CA GLU A 99 25.60 8.96 1.82
C GLU A 99 24.70 9.78 0.86
N ASP A 100 23.96 9.13 -0.04
CA ASP A 100 23.00 9.79 -0.95
C ASP A 100 21.94 10.63 -0.21
N HIS A 101 21.40 10.10 0.90
CA HIS A 101 20.44 10.82 1.75
C HIS A 101 21.05 12.06 2.43
N THR A 102 22.34 12.01 2.77
CA THR A 102 23.06 13.16 3.35
C THR A 102 23.26 14.24 2.29
N ASP A 103 23.65 13.83 1.08
CA ASP A 103 23.92 14.70 -0.07
C ASP A 103 22.66 15.50 -0.50
N GLU A 104 21.50 14.86 -0.62
CA GLU A 104 20.24 15.56 -0.96
C GLU A 104 19.73 16.46 0.20
N LEU A 105 20.08 16.14 1.45
CA LEU A 105 19.82 17.03 2.60
C LEU A 105 20.64 18.32 2.50
N GLU A 106 21.94 18.23 2.15
CA GLU A 106 22.79 19.41 1.94
C GLU A 106 22.31 20.26 0.75
N ARG A 107 21.98 19.62 -0.38
CA ARG A 107 21.40 20.30 -1.55
C ARG A 107 20.10 21.03 -1.18
N THR A 108 19.25 20.40 -0.37
CA THR A 108 17.99 21.00 0.14
C THR A 108 18.26 22.19 1.07
N LEU A 109 19.23 22.09 1.97
CA LEU A 109 19.64 23.20 2.83
C LEU A 109 20.23 24.36 2.02
N HIS A 110 21.01 24.08 0.97
CA HIS A 110 21.55 25.11 0.07
C HIS A 110 20.44 25.82 -0.74
N ARG A 111 19.47 25.07 -1.28
CA ARG A 111 18.26 25.64 -1.92
C ARG A 111 17.52 26.56 -0.95
N LYS A 112 17.30 26.15 0.30
CA LYS A 112 16.64 26.96 1.34
C LYS A 112 17.44 28.22 1.70
N ARG A 113 18.76 28.15 1.84
CA ARG A 113 19.63 29.33 2.07
C ARG A 113 19.51 30.35 0.93
N LYS A 114 19.58 29.92 -0.33
CA LYS A 114 19.41 30.80 -1.51
C LYS A 114 18.03 31.46 -1.56
N LEU A 115 16.96 30.74 -1.20
CA LEU A 115 15.61 31.31 -1.14
C LEU A 115 15.49 32.44 -0.11
N VAL A 116 16.04 32.24 1.11
CA VAL A 116 16.08 33.27 2.16
C VAL A 116 16.92 34.48 1.73
N GLU A 117 18.10 34.25 1.14
CA GLU A 117 18.98 35.32 0.68
C GLU A 117 18.34 36.16 -0.45
N ASN A 118 17.63 35.50 -1.38
CA ASN A 118 16.88 36.17 -2.44
C ASN A 118 15.69 36.96 -1.88
N HIS A 119 14.95 36.44 -0.90
CA HIS A 119 13.89 37.19 -0.21
C HIS A 119 14.43 38.46 0.45
N GLY A 120 15.56 38.36 1.16
CA GLY A 120 16.22 39.51 1.77
C GLY A 120 16.68 40.58 0.76
N LYS A 121 17.10 40.16 -0.44
CA LYS A 121 17.44 41.07 -1.55
C LYS A 121 16.19 41.75 -2.14
N THR A 122 15.09 41.02 -2.30
CA THR A 122 13.80 41.57 -2.79
C THR A 122 13.24 42.60 -1.83
N VAL A 123 13.20 42.32 -0.52
CA VAL A 123 12.71 43.27 0.50
C VAL A 123 13.54 44.56 0.50
N LYS A 124 14.88 44.46 0.42
CA LYS A 124 15.75 45.65 0.29
C LYS A 124 15.49 46.44 -1.00
N ARG A 125 15.20 45.78 -2.12
CA ARG A 125 14.90 46.44 -3.40
C ARG A 125 13.56 47.19 -3.35
N VAL A 126 12.52 46.61 -2.75
CA VAL A 126 11.19 47.26 -2.61
C VAL A 126 11.26 48.49 -1.70
N LEU A 127 12.02 48.41 -0.60
CA LEU A 127 12.26 49.56 0.28
C LEU A 127 13.02 50.69 -0.44
N ALA A 128 13.99 50.36 -1.31
CA ALA A 128 14.71 51.35 -2.10
C ALA A 128 13.85 51.99 -3.22
N SER A 129 12.99 51.23 -3.90
CA SER A 129 12.12 51.77 -4.96
C SER A 129 11.00 52.68 -4.43
N SER A 130 10.76 52.69 -3.11
CA SER A 130 9.70 53.48 -2.48
C SER A 130 10.10 54.95 -2.22
N SER A 131 11.35 55.34 -2.50
CA SER A 131 11.90 56.67 -2.15
C SER A 131 12.36 57.52 -3.34
N SER A 132 12.09 57.11 -4.59
CA SER A 132 12.42 57.89 -5.79
C SER A 132 11.38 57.72 -6.89
N SER A 133 10.71 58.81 -7.26
CA SER A 133 9.71 58.84 -8.34
C SER A 133 10.06 59.91 -9.38
N THR A 134 10.59 59.51 -10.54
CA THR A 134 10.58 60.32 -11.78
C THR A 134 10.83 59.46 -13.02
N THR A 135 9.91 59.56 -13.98
CA THR A 135 10.14 59.72 -15.43
C THR A 135 11.34 59.04 -16.10
N SER A 136 11.09 58.08 -17.00
CA SER A 136 11.37 58.23 -18.45
C SER A 136 11.05 56.95 -19.26
N ILE A 137 10.89 57.12 -20.57
CA ILE A 137 10.59 56.07 -21.56
C ILE A 137 11.84 55.82 -22.41
N SER A 138 12.19 54.56 -22.67
CA SER A 138 12.72 54.09 -23.98
C SER A 138 12.87 52.57 -24.02
N ALA A 139 12.72 52.00 -25.22
CA ALA A 139 13.09 50.63 -25.53
C ALA A 139 14.50 50.57 -26.14
N THR A 140 15.10 49.38 -26.22
CA THR A 140 15.82 48.87 -27.41
C THR A 140 16.02 47.36 -27.28
N SER A 141 16.16 46.70 -28.42
CA SER A 141 16.10 45.25 -28.65
C SER A 141 17.47 44.55 -28.72
N ILE A 142 17.43 43.21 -28.57
CA ILE A 142 18.20 42.19 -29.33
C ILE A 142 19.73 42.38 -29.46
N SER A 143 20.49 41.34 -29.04
CA SER A 143 21.52 40.79 -29.93
C SER A 143 21.93 39.35 -29.57
N THR A 144 22.15 38.55 -30.61
CA THR A 144 22.65 37.16 -30.55
C THR A 144 24.15 37.09 -30.81
N SER A 145 24.84 36.06 -30.31
CA SER A 145 26.14 35.66 -30.87
C SER A 145 26.38 34.16 -30.70
N SER A 146 26.51 33.46 -31.83
CA SER A 146 26.85 32.03 -31.92
C SER A 146 28.37 31.82 -31.97
N SER A 147 28.85 30.63 -31.61
CA SER A 147 30.19 30.17 -32.02
C SER A 147 30.27 28.65 -32.16
N THR A 148 30.54 28.18 -33.37
CA THR A 148 30.72 26.76 -33.74
C THR A 148 32.21 26.42 -33.86
N THR A 149 32.60 25.17 -33.55
CA THR A 149 33.84 24.57 -34.09
C THR A 149 33.73 23.04 -34.19
N THR A 150 34.43 22.43 -35.15
CA THR A 150 34.23 21.04 -35.60
C THR A 150 35.54 20.32 -36.00
N SER A 151 35.69 19.05 -35.62
CA SER A 151 36.63 18.04 -36.18
C SER A 151 36.42 16.69 -35.44
N THR A 152 36.13 15.50 -35.99
CA THR A 152 36.11 14.88 -37.35
C THR A 152 37.38 14.15 -37.80
N THR A 153 37.41 12.80 -37.66
CA THR A 153 38.08 11.72 -38.48
C THR A 153 37.86 10.35 -37.78
N THR A 154 37.12 9.34 -38.30
CA THR A 154 37.46 8.27 -39.30
C THR A 154 38.60 7.31 -38.91
N SER A 155 38.56 5.96 -38.96
CA SER A 155 37.55 4.91 -39.33
C SER A 155 37.96 3.55 -38.61
N SER A 156 37.66 2.27 -38.94
CA SER A 156 37.20 1.50 -40.12
C SER A 156 36.61 0.08 -39.75
N ASP A 157 36.32 -0.77 -40.74
CA ASP A 157 35.60 -2.07 -40.71
C ASP A 157 36.29 -3.33 -40.12
N SER A 158 35.48 -4.38 -39.86
CA SER A 158 35.60 -5.71 -40.52
C SER A 158 34.45 -6.70 -40.17
N LEU A 159 34.17 -7.69 -41.05
CA LEU A 159 33.15 -8.75 -40.87
C LEU A 159 33.80 -10.15 -40.86
N LEU A 160 33.15 -11.17 -40.26
CA LEU A 160 32.65 -12.40 -40.94
C LEU A 160 32.10 -13.50 -39.98
N LYS A 161 31.55 -14.58 -40.58
CA LYS A 161 30.90 -15.81 -40.06
C LYS A 161 31.55 -17.03 -40.81
N PRO A 162 31.26 -18.34 -40.59
CA PRO A 162 30.39 -19.03 -39.62
C PRO A 162 31.02 -20.33 -38.98
N GLU A 163 30.19 -21.36 -38.72
CA GLU A 163 30.36 -22.65 -38.01
C GLU A 163 31.18 -23.75 -38.75
N PRO A 164 31.52 -24.91 -38.12
CA PRO A 164 30.64 -26.10 -38.25
C PRO A 164 30.56 -27.14 -37.08
N THR A 165 29.51 -27.96 -37.13
CA THR A 165 29.17 -29.30 -36.54
C THR A 165 30.26 -30.40 -36.56
N GLU A 166 30.25 -31.54 -35.82
CA GLU A 166 29.57 -32.06 -34.59
C GLU A 166 30.44 -33.31 -34.10
N PRO A 167 30.02 -34.51 -33.57
CA PRO A 167 28.73 -35.10 -33.15
C PRO A 167 28.65 -35.83 -31.76
N GLU A 168 27.44 -36.28 -31.40
CA GLU A 168 27.00 -37.43 -30.56
C GLU A 168 27.85 -38.04 -29.40
N SER A 169 27.23 -38.11 -28.20
CA SER A 169 27.23 -39.34 -27.36
C SER A 169 26.04 -39.34 -26.37
N THR A 170 25.42 -40.50 -26.14
CA THR A 170 24.05 -40.59 -25.57
C THR A 170 23.99 -41.20 -24.17
N ALA A 171 23.48 -40.45 -23.19
CA ALA A 171 23.11 -40.97 -21.87
C ALA A 171 21.86 -40.24 -21.32
N GLY A 172 20.73 -40.95 -21.21
CA GLY A 172 19.46 -40.35 -20.79
C GLY A 172 19.41 -40.05 -19.27
N HIS A 173 18.84 -38.90 -18.91
CA HIS A 173 18.45 -38.59 -17.53
C HIS A 173 16.98 -38.17 -17.47
N SER A 174 16.16 -39.04 -16.90
CA SER A 174 14.74 -38.76 -16.62
C SER A 174 14.64 -37.79 -15.45
N ILE A 175 14.35 -36.52 -15.73
CA ILE A 175 14.11 -35.50 -14.70
C ILE A 175 12.74 -35.78 -14.06
N ARG A 176 12.76 -36.61 -13.02
CA ARG A 176 11.59 -36.94 -12.21
C ARG A 176 11.20 -35.73 -11.36
N ASN A 177 10.27 -34.93 -11.86
CA ASN A 177 9.70 -33.78 -11.17
C ASN A 177 9.35 -34.12 -9.71
N LYS A 178 10.04 -33.50 -8.75
CA LYS A 178 9.59 -33.48 -7.36
C LYS A 178 8.49 -32.43 -7.23
N SER A 179 7.27 -32.89 -6.99
CA SER A 179 6.18 -32.03 -6.51
C SER A 179 6.57 -31.37 -5.19
N THR A 180 6.82 -30.07 -5.21
CA THR A 180 6.97 -29.26 -4.00
C THR A 180 5.60 -29.14 -3.33
N SER A 181 5.42 -29.87 -2.24
CA SER A 181 4.23 -29.76 -1.40
C SER A 181 4.05 -28.31 -0.90
N ARG A 182 2.85 -27.75 -1.08
CA ARG A 182 2.43 -26.47 -0.47
C ARG A 182 2.76 -26.49 1.04
N PRO A 183 3.17 -25.36 1.64
CA PRO A 183 3.14 -25.21 3.09
C PRO A 183 1.68 -25.36 3.60
N PRO A 184 1.47 -25.68 4.89
CA PRO A 184 0.14 -25.78 5.44
C PRO A 184 -0.62 -24.46 5.29
N VAL A 185 -1.92 -24.57 5.02
CA VAL A 185 -2.84 -23.44 4.85
C VAL A 185 -3.08 -22.78 6.21
N ASP A 186 -2.86 -21.46 6.30
CA ASP A 186 -3.18 -20.69 7.51
C ASP A 186 -4.66 -20.85 7.86
N SER A 187 -4.94 -21.30 9.08
CA SER A 187 -6.29 -21.54 9.59
C SER A 187 -6.92 -20.24 10.13
N PRO A 188 -8.27 -20.12 10.15
CA PRO A 188 -8.95 -18.94 10.66
C PRO A 188 -8.55 -18.65 12.12
N LYS A 189 -8.20 -17.38 12.42
CA LYS A 189 -7.88 -16.98 13.79
C LYS A 189 -9.10 -17.12 14.68
N ILE A 190 -9.00 -18.03 15.65
CA ILE A 190 -9.92 -18.12 16.79
C ILE A 190 -9.86 -16.80 17.54
N LEU A 191 -11.03 -16.24 17.85
CA LEU A 191 -11.12 -14.95 18.52
C LEU A 191 -10.55 -15.04 19.94
N SER A 192 -9.57 -14.19 20.27
CA SER A 192 -9.05 -14.13 21.64
C SER A 192 -10.04 -13.40 22.57
N SER A 193 -10.15 -13.86 23.81
CA SER A 193 -11.02 -13.24 24.83
C SER A 193 -10.73 -11.76 25.06
N GLY A 194 -9.46 -11.36 24.96
CA GLY A 194 -9.05 -9.95 25.02
C GLY A 194 -9.52 -9.11 23.83
N ALA A 195 -9.64 -9.69 22.63
CA ALA A 195 -10.19 -9.01 21.46
C ALA A 195 -11.71 -8.82 21.59
N LEU A 196 -12.43 -9.85 22.05
CA LEU A 196 -13.87 -9.76 22.30
C LEU A 196 -14.18 -8.70 23.37
N SER A 197 -13.48 -8.71 24.52
CA SER A 197 -13.67 -7.72 25.58
C SER A 197 -13.34 -6.29 25.13
N ALA A 198 -12.34 -6.11 24.26
CA ALA A 198 -12.04 -4.81 23.66
C ALA A 198 -13.17 -4.33 22.72
N PHE A 199 -13.71 -5.23 21.89
CA PHE A 199 -14.88 -4.96 21.04
C PHE A 199 -16.10 -4.58 21.89
N GLU A 200 -16.46 -5.37 22.91
CA GLU A 200 -17.59 -5.09 23.81
C GLU A 200 -17.47 -3.72 24.48
N LYS A 201 -16.27 -3.37 24.98
CA LYS A 201 -16.02 -2.07 25.61
C LYS A 201 -16.22 -0.89 24.65
N GLN A 202 -15.96 -1.06 23.36
CA GLN A 202 -16.18 -0.03 22.33
C GLN A 202 -17.64 -0.05 21.81
N ALA A 203 -18.25 -1.23 21.70
CA ALA A 203 -19.67 -1.41 21.41
C ALA A 203 -20.57 -0.78 22.50
N ALA A 204 -20.12 -0.74 23.77
CA ALA A 204 -20.84 -0.09 24.87
C ALA A 204 -20.70 1.45 24.95
N GLN A 205 -19.83 2.08 24.15
CA GLN A 205 -19.69 3.55 24.15
C GLN A 205 -20.92 4.22 23.51
N LYS A 206 -21.32 5.40 24.00
CA LYS A 206 -22.35 6.22 23.34
C LYS A 206 -21.72 7.03 22.20
N GLY A 207 -22.49 7.23 21.12
CA GLY A 207 -22.10 8.02 19.94
C GLY A 207 -23.26 8.12 18.96
N ASP A 208 -22.95 8.48 17.72
CA ASP A 208 -23.87 8.36 16.58
C ASP A 208 -24.35 6.90 16.41
N ILE A 209 -25.43 6.67 15.67
CA ILE A 209 -25.97 5.34 15.33
C ILE A 209 -26.30 5.32 13.82
N TRP A 210 -26.07 4.19 13.14
CA TRP A 210 -26.56 3.95 11.78
C TRP A 210 -27.96 3.32 11.83
N THR A 211 -28.93 4.02 11.24
CA THR A 211 -30.33 3.58 11.14
C THR A 211 -30.79 3.73 9.69
N LEU A 212 -31.50 2.72 9.16
CA LEU A 212 -32.04 2.70 7.80
C LEU A 212 -33.43 3.37 7.73
N LYS A 213 -33.94 3.64 6.52
CA LYS A 213 -35.28 4.24 6.33
C LYS A 213 -36.43 3.41 6.92
N THR A 214 -36.24 2.10 7.08
CA THR A 214 -37.17 1.17 7.75
C THR A 214 -37.26 1.39 9.27
N GLY A 215 -36.29 2.07 9.86
CA GLY A 215 -36.10 2.19 11.32
C GLY A 215 -35.14 1.15 11.90
N THR A 216 -34.65 0.20 11.11
CA THR A 216 -33.68 -0.83 11.56
C THR A 216 -32.35 -0.19 11.97
N VAL A 217 -31.87 -0.54 13.16
CA VAL A 217 -30.61 -0.07 13.73
C VAL A 217 -29.48 -1.03 13.35
N VAL A 218 -28.66 -0.63 12.37
CA VAL A 218 -27.60 -1.49 11.81
C VAL A 218 -26.50 -1.75 12.83
N ASP A 219 -26.15 -0.75 13.67
CA ASP A 219 -25.16 -0.92 14.74
C ASP A 219 -25.52 -2.11 15.67
N ASP A 220 -26.80 -2.31 15.99
CA ASP A 220 -27.24 -3.38 16.89
C ASP A 220 -27.19 -4.76 16.21
N VAL A 221 -27.67 -4.86 14.96
CA VAL A 221 -27.61 -6.11 14.15
C VAL A 221 -26.17 -6.60 14.02
N ILE A 222 -25.23 -5.71 13.68
CA ILE A 222 -23.82 -6.09 13.52
C ILE A 222 -23.20 -6.45 14.87
N VAL A 223 -23.55 -5.76 15.96
CA VAL A 223 -23.05 -6.07 17.29
C VAL A 223 -23.55 -7.43 17.80
N GLU A 224 -24.79 -7.80 17.52
CA GLU A 224 -25.34 -9.13 17.84
C GLU A 224 -24.66 -10.24 17.01
N TYR A 225 -24.59 -10.08 15.68
CA TYR A 225 -23.85 -10.98 14.80
C TYR A 225 -22.41 -11.19 15.28
N THR A 226 -21.69 -10.10 15.60
CA THR A 226 -20.30 -10.16 16.07
C THR A 226 -20.15 -10.93 17.38
N ARG A 227 -21.08 -10.78 18.33
CA ARG A 227 -21.09 -11.53 19.61
C ARG A 227 -21.29 -13.03 19.43
N SER A 228 -22.04 -13.46 18.40
CA SER A 228 -22.24 -14.89 18.10
C SER A 228 -21.06 -15.53 17.34
N SER A 229 -20.19 -14.74 16.73
CA SER A 229 -19.09 -15.22 15.89
C SER A 229 -17.96 -15.86 16.72
N LYS A 230 -17.45 -16.99 16.23
CA LYS A 230 -16.38 -17.77 16.89
C LYS A 230 -14.97 -17.46 16.35
N THR A 231 -14.89 -16.78 15.21
CA THR A 231 -13.67 -16.46 14.48
C THR A 231 -13.52 -14.95 14.31
N GLU A 232 -12.27 -14.47 14.25
CA GLU A 232 -11.98 -13.05 14.02
C GLU A 232 -12.44 -12.63 12.60
N SER A 233 -13.26 -11.59 12.52
CA SER A 233 -13.86 -11.09 11.27
C SER A 233 -13.70 -9.56 11.11
N ALA A 234 -14.24 -9.00 10.03
CA ALA A 234 -14.27 -7.55 9.79
C ALA A 234 -15.07 -6.79 10.86
N ALA A 235 -16.21 -7.35 11.26
CA ALA A 235 -17.17 -6.73 12.18
C ALA A 235 -16.59 -6.47 13.59
N HIS A 236 -15.66 -7.34 14.05
CA HIS A 236 -14.87 -7.15 15.27
C HIS A 236 -13.99 -5.89 15.28
N SER A 237 -13.78 -5.25 14.12
CA SER A 237 -13.08 -3.97 13.97
C SER A 237 -14.01 -2.82 13.55
N PHE A 238 -15.33 -2.98 13.72
CA PHE A 238 -16.37 -2.05 13.30
C PHE A 238 -16.38 -1.79 11.78
N ILE A 239 -16.19 -2.87 11.01
CA ILE A 239 -16.24 -2.87 9.54
C ILE A 239 -17.38 -3.78 9.10
N PHE A 240 -18.38 -3.22 8.43
CA PHE A 240 -19.46 -3.94 7.75
C PHE A 240 -18.96 -4.34 6.35
N ASP A 241 -18.79 -5.64 6.12
CA ASP A 241 -18.36 -6.18 4.84
C ASP A 241 -19.58 -6.56 4.00
N THR A 242 -19.89 -5.81 2.94
CA THR A 242 -21.14 -5.99 2.17
C THR A 242 -21.18 -7.27 1.33
N SER A 243 -20.09 -8.04 1.24
CA SER A 243 -20.11 -9.37 0.61
C SER A 243 -20.07 -10.52 1.63
N ASN A 244 -20.34 -10.24 2.91
CA ASN A 244 -20.61 -11.25 3.92
C ASN A 244 -22.09 -11.66 3.88
N LEU A 245 -22.41 -12.75 3.18
CA LEU A 245 -23.79 -13.19 2.94
C LEU A 245 -24.54 -13.44 4.26
N ASP A 246 -23.95 -14.15 5.22
CA ASP A 246 -24.53 -14.41 6.56
C ASP A 246 -25.00 -13.15 7.30
N LEU A 247 -24.40 -11.99 7.00
CA LEU A 247 -24.72 -10.71 7.61
C LEU A 247 -25.66 -9.86 6.73
N MET A 248 -25.59 -9.99 5.40
CA MET A 248 -26.54 -9.34 4.48
C MET A 248 -27.94 -9.98 4.57
N GLU A 249 -28.01 -11.31 4.75
CA GLU A 249 -29.26 -12.07 4.96
C GLU A 249 -30.02 -11.69 6.25
N MET A 250 -29.41 -10.89 7.14
CA MET A 250 -30.09 -10.32 8.32
C MET A 250 -30.96 -9.09 7.99
N PHE A 251 -30.95 -8.61 6.74
CA PHE A 251 -31.66 -7.42 6.27
C PHE A 251 -32.63 -7.75 5.12
N SER A 252 -33.74 -7.02 5.03
CA SER A 252 -34.69 -7.13 3.89
C SER A 252 -34.09 -6.62 2.57
N GLU A 253 -34.67 -6.97 1.43
CA GLU A 253 -34.14 -6.59 0.10
C GLU A 253 -34.03 -5.06 -0.04
N GLU A 254 -35.02 -4.31 0.44
CA GLU A 254 -35.02 -2.84 0.43
C GLU A 254 -33.95 -2.22 1.35
N GLU A 255 -33.58 -2.93 2.42
CA GLU A 255 -32.50 -2.54 3.33
C GLU A 255 -31.12 -2.89 2.77
N GLN A 256 -30.99 -4.03 2.08
CA GLN A 256 -29.77 -4.41 1.38
C GLN A 256 -29.44 -3.40 0.27
N ASP A 257 -30.44 -2.95 -0.50
CA ASP A 257 -30.29 -1.87 -1.48
C ASP A 257 -29.81 -0.56 -0.84
N GLU A 258 -30.37 -0.16 0.32
CA GLU A 258 -29.91 1.02 1.05
C GLU A 258 -28.48 0.86 1.61
N ILE A 259 -28.14 -0.33 2.07
CA ILE A 259 -26.80 -0.70 2.58
C ILE A 259 -25.76 -0.71 1.45
N LEU A 260 -26.12 -1.09 0.22
CA LEU A 260 -25.21 -1.13 -0.93
C LEU A 260 -25.05 0.24 -1.60
N ALA A 261 -26.08 1.10 -1.55
CA ALA A 261 -26.13 2.38 -2.26
C ALA A 261 -24.91 3.30 -2.00
N PRO A 262 -24.12 3.66 -3.04
CA PRO A 262 -22.93 4.50 -2.88
C PRO A 262 -23.27 5.91 -2.38
N LYS A 263 -22.49 6.42 -1.42
CA LYS A 263 -22.62 7.82 -0.94
C LYS A 263 -22.06 8.86 -1.92
N ARG A 264 -21.10 8.47 -2.75
CA ARG A 264 -20.49 9.26 -3.82
C ARG A 264 -20.69 8.51 -5.14
N PRO A 265 -21.11 9.16 -6.24
CA PRO A 265 -21.10 8.50 -7.55
C PRO A 265 -19.69 7.97 -7.86
N ALA A 266 -19.57 6.92 -8.67
CA ALA A 266 -18.28 6.49 -9.17
C ALA A 266 -17.68 7.58 -10.09
N PRO A 267 -16.35 7.75 -10.15
CA PRO A 267 -15.75 8.59 -11.18
C PRO A 267 -16.04 8.01 -12.56
N GLU A 268 -16.32 8.89 -13.51
CA GLU A 268 -16.39 8.53 -14.93
C GLU A 268 -14.99 8.64 -15.56
N ASN A 269 -14.73 7.84 -16.59
CA ASN A 269 -13.52 7.98 -17.39
C ASN A 269 -13.76 9.00 -18.50
N ASP A 270 -12.72 9.76 -18.85
CA ASP A 270 -12.79 10.72 -19.95
C ASP A 270 -13.25 10.04 -21.27
N PRO A 271 -14.27 10.58 -21.97
CA PRO A 271 -14.81 9.96 -23.18
C PRO A 271 -13.84 9.87 -24.36
N ASP A 272 -12.96 10.87 -24.57
CA ASP A 272 -11.93 10.81 -25.61
C ASP A 272 -10.91 9.71 -25.30
N LEU A 273 -10.53 9.57 -24.03
CA LEU A 273 -9.61 8.53 -23.56
C LEU A 273 -10.24 7.12 -23.65
N VAL A 274 -11.51 6.96 -23.29
CA VAL A 274 -12.26 5.69 -23.52
C VAL A 274 -12.34 5.37 -25.01
N GLN A 275 -12.62 6.36 -25.86
CA GLN A 275 -12.63 6.20 -27.31
C GLN A 275 -11.25 5.80 -27.84
N TYR A 276 -10.16 6.30 -27.23
CA TYR A 276 -8.79 5.90 -27.54
C TYR A 276 -8.47 4.45 -27.10
N LEU A 277 -8.86 4.03 -25.88
CA LEU A 277 -8.74 2.62 -25.44
C LEU A 277 -9.41 1.68 -26.45
N MET A 278 -10.61 2.03 -26.91
CA MET A 278 -11.38 1.20 -27.86
C MET A 278 -10.68 1.03 -29.22
N THR A 279 -9.75 1.91 -29.62
CA THR A 279 -8.95 1.71 -30.85
C THR A 279 -8.04 0.47 -30.79
N PHE A 280 -7.76 -0.06 -29.59
CA PHE A 280 -6.96 -1.27 -29.39
C PHE A 280 -7.81 -2.56 -29.27
N ASN A 281 -9.13 -2.47 -29.39
CA ASN A 281 -10.03 -3.63 -29.29
C ASN A 281 -9.94 -4.52 -30.54
N HIS A 282 -8.88 -5.32 -30.62
CA HIS A 282 -8.51 -6.14 -31.76
C HIS A 282 -8.19 -7.58 -31.34
N SER A 283 -9.15 -8.49 -31.53
CA SER A 283 -9.12 -9.89 -31.08
C SER A 283 -8.04 -10.82 -31.70
N THR A 284 -7.05 -10.27 -32.42
CA THR A 284 -5.92 -11.04 -32.96
C THR A 284 -4.62 -10.25 -32.88
N MET A 285 -3.52 -10.94 -32.53
CA MET A 285 -2.18 -10.34 -32.42
C MET A 285 -1.74 -9.61 -33.70
N SER A 286 -2.11 -10.10 -34.89
CA SER A 286 -1.77 -9.44 -36.16
C SER A 286 -2.44 -8.07 -36.30
N LYS A 287 -3.74 -7.96 -35.94
CA LYS A 287 -4.45 -6.68 -35.94
C LYS A 287 -3.91 -5.75 -34.85
N LEU A 288 -3.77 -6.26 -33.61
CA LEU A 288 -3.26 -5.48 -32.48
C LEU A 288 -1.86 -4.94 -32.74
N ARG A 289 -0.93 -5.77 -33.23
CA ARG A 289 0.43 -5.35 -33.62
C ARG A 289 0.45 -4.42 -34.84
N THR A 290 -0.58 -4.42 -35.69
CA THR A 290 -0.71 -3.43 -36.77
C THR A 290 -1.12 -2.08 -36.19
N ARG A 291 -2.16 -2.02 -35.35
CA ARG A 291 -2.59 -0.83 -34.60
C ARG A 291 -1.47 -0.20 -33.76
N LEU A 292 -0.60 -1.03 -33.19
CA LEU A 292 0.55 -0.60 -32.36
C LEU A 292 1.76 -0.08 -33.15
N ARG A 293 1.76 -0.12 -34.50
CA ARG A 293 2.83 0.50 -35.31
C ARG A 293 2.76 2.02 -35.28
N ASP A 294 1.55 2.54 -35.32
CA ASP A 294 1.27 3.96 -35.34
C ASP A 294 1.17 4.44 -33.89
N ASN A 295 2.28 4.97 -33.36
CA ASN A 295 2.29 5.62 -32.04
C ASN A 295 1.61 7.00 -32.14
N ASP A 296 0.30 7.01 -31.97
CA ASP A 296 -0.56 8.17 -32.00
C ASP A 296 -0.92 8.71 -30.60
N ALA A 297 -0.26 8.21 -29.55
CA ALA A 297 -0.51 8.62 -28.16
C ALA A 297 -0.34 10.14 -27.94
N ASP A 298 0.61 10.73 -28.64
CA ASP A 298 0.95 12.16 -28.59
C ASP A 298 0.05 13.02 -29.51
N GLN A 299 -0.80 12.41 -30.34
CA GLN A 299 -1.64 13.10 -31.33
C GLN A 299 -2.98 13.52 -30.73
N VAL A 300 -2.95 14.45 -29.76
CA VAL A 300 -4.14 15.13 -29.21
C VAL A 300 -4.42 16.45 -29.94
N ASP A 301 -5.63 16.99 -29.77
CA ASP A 301 -5.91 18.40 -30.06
C ASP A 301 -5.20 19.30 -29.03
N ASP A 302 -4.75 20.51 -29.40
CA ASP A 302 -4.06 21.48 -28.51
C ASP A 302 -4.84 21.79 -27.20
N ASN A 303 -6.17 21.59 -27.18
CA ASN A 303 -7.01 21.81 -26.00
C ASN A 303 -7.05 20.60 -25.03
N LYS A 304 -6.38 19.49 -25.37
CA LYS A 304 -6.42 18.19 -24.67
C LYS A 304 -5.05 17.70 -24.21
N ASP A 305 -4.06 18.59 -24.09
CA ASP A 305 -2.70 18.31 -23.60
C ASP A 305 -2.66 17.47 -22.32
N HIS A 306 -3.63 17.64 -21.41
CA HIS A 306 -3.73 16.87 -20.18
C HIS A 306 -3.90 15.36 -20.39
N LEU A 307 -4.55 14.93 -21.49
CA LEU A 307 -4.76 13.52 -21.84
C LEU A 307 -3.52 12.85 -22.47
N VAL A 308 -2.45 13.60 -22.80
CA VAL A 308 -1.25 13.04 -23.44
C VAL A 308 -0.58 12.00 -22.53
N THR A 309 -0.49 12.28 -21.23
CA THR A 309 0.10 11.36 -20.25
C THR A 309 -0.68 10.05 -20.20
N ASP A 310 -2.00 10.12 -20.17
CA ASP A 310 -2.87 8.95 -20.08
C ASP A 310 -2.88 8.15 -21.38
N ARG A 311 -2.95 8.81 -22.55
CA ARG A 311 -2.83 8.13 -23.86
C ARG A 311 -1.46 7.46 -24.04
N ARG A 312 -0.38 8.08 -23.55
CA ARG A 312 0.96 7.44 -23.49
C ARG A 312 0.96 6.23 -22.57
N TRP A 313 0.32 6.29 -21.41
CA TRP A 313 0.16 5.12 -20.53
C TRP A 313 -0.67 4.01 -21.18
N VAL A 314 -1.78 4.33 -21.83
CA VAL A 314 -2.63 3.35 -22.55
C VAL A 314 -1.81 2.64 -23.62
N TYR A 315 -1.11 3.39 -24.48
CA TYR A 315 -0.27 2.82 -25.54
C TYR A 315 0.85 1.94 -24.98
N LYS A 316 1.60 2.40 -23.97
CA LYS A 316 2.66 1.62 -23.31
C LYS A 316 2.11 0.32 -22.70
N THR A 317 0.97 0.39 -22.01
CA THR A 317 0.34 -0.75 -21.35
C THR A 317 -0.10 -1.81 -22.36
N VAL A 318 -0.80 -1.41 -23.44
CA VAL A 318 -1.23 -2.33 -24.50
C VAL A 318 -0.03 -2.91 -25.25
N LEU A 319 1.02 -2.12 -25.50
CA LEU A 319 2.25 -2.59 -26.13
C LEU A 319 2.99 -3.63 -25.28
N GLY A 320 3.17 -3.36 -23.97
CA GLY A 320 3.79 -4.30 -23.03
C GLY A 320 2.99 -5.59 -22.88
N MET A 321 1.66 -5.49 -22.81
CA MET A 321 0.79 -6.67 -22.78
C MET A 321 0.84 -7.45 -24.11
N ALA A 322 1.00 -6.80 -25.26
CA ALA A 322 1.23 -7.48 -26.54
C ALA A 322 2.56 -8.29 -26.56
N ASP A 323 3.64 -7.77 -25.96
CA ASP A 323 4.90 -8.51 -25.77
C ASP A 323 4.74 -9.70 -24.80
N VAL A 324 3.89 -9.54 -23.78
CA VAL A 324 3.50 -10.63 -22.87
C VAL A 324 2.69 -11.70 -23.59
N PHE A 325 1.74 -11.34 -24.46
CA PHE A 325 0.92 -12.28 -25.25
C PHE A 325 1.75 -13.07 -26.26
N ASP A 326 2.64 -12.42 -27.03
CA ASP A 326 3.55 -13.15 -27.95
C ASP A 326 4.48 -14.10 -27.18
N GLY A 327 4.85 -13.75 -25.94
CA GLY A 327 5.60 -14.61 -25.02
C GLY A 327 4.78 -15.67 -24.26
N SER A 328 3.44 -15.59 -24.25
CA SER A 328 2.59 -16.35 -23.31
C SER A 328 2.59 -17.84 -23.62
N ARG A 329 2.78 -18.21 -24.90
CA ARG A 329 2.89 -19.60 -25.39
C ARG A 329 4.00 -20.43 -24.72
N ARG A 330 4.99 -19.81 -24.07
CA ARG A 330 6.08 -20.54 -23.36
C ARG A 330 6.29 -20.11 -21.90
N ARG A 331 6.12 -18.84 -21.55
CA ARG A 331 6.46 -18.33 -20.21
C ARG A 331 5.31 -18.45 -19.19
N TYR A 332 4.08 -18.13 -19.60
CA TYR A 332 2.93 -18.02 -18.69
C TYR A 332 2.49 -19.33 -18.03
N ARG A 333 2.88 -20.48 -18.59
CA ARG A 333 2.52 -21.82 -18.08
C ARG A 333 3.46 -22.35 -16.98
N GLN A 334 4.44 -21.56 -16.55
CA GLN A 334 5.31 -21.88 -15.41
C GLN A 334 4.78 -21.19 -14.15
N VAL A 335 5.08 -21.75 -12.97
CA VAL A 335 4.73 -21.12 -11.68
C VAL A 335 5.51 -19.82 -11.57
N GLN A 336 4.81 -18.69 -11.70
CA GLN A 336 5.39 -17.36 -11.58
C GLN A 336 5.44 -16.93 -10.12
N THR A 337 6.49 -16.18 -9.75
CA THR A 337 6.58 -15.59 -8.42
C THR A 337 5.70 -14.33 -8.32
N GLU A 338 5.31 -13.97 -7.10
CA GLU A 338 4.58 -12.75 -6.78
C GLU A 338 5.28 -11.50 -7.38
N ARG A 339 6.61 -11.41 -7.24
CA ARG A 339 7.45 -10.37 -7.85
C ARG A 339 7.51 -10.42 -9.38
N TRP A 340 7.28 -11.57 -10.02
CA TRP A 340 7.17 -11.64 -11.48
C TRP A 340 5.85 -11.03 -11.96
N LEU A 341 4.73 -11.36 -11.29
CA LEU A 341 3.41 -10.79 -11.56
C LEU A 341 3.44 -9.26 -11.40
N GLU A 342 4.06 -8.79 -10.32
CA GLU A 342 4.31 -7.37 -10.07
C GLU A 342 5.03 -6.68 -11.24
N LEU A 343 6.20 -7.20 -11.65
CA LEU A 343 7.05 -6.54 -12.64
C LEU A 343 6.55 -6.64 -14.09
N HIS A 344 5.75 -7.64 -14.44
CA HIS A 344 5.36 -7.92 -15.83
C HIS A 344 3.88 -7.69 -16.13
N LEU A 345 3.01 -7.69 -15.11
CA LEU A 345 1.56 -7.50 -15.26
C LEU A 345 1.13 -6.24 -14.52
N TRP A 346 1.35 -6.20 -13.20
CA TRP A 346 0.79 -5.15 -12.34
C TRP A 346 1.56 -3.83 -12.37
N ARG A 347 2.76 -3.81 -12.97
CA ARG A 347 3.53 -2.60 -13.31
C ARG A 347 2.71 -1.53 -14.04
N LEU A 348 1.65 -1.90 -14.77
CA LEU A 348 0.76 -0.92 -15.41
C LEU A 348 0.05 -0.01 -14.38
N ILE A 349 -0.12 -0.45 -13.13
CA ILE A 349 -0.60 0.41 -12.02
C ILE A 349 0.47 1.45 -11.69
N ASP A 350 1.69 0.99 -11.39
CA ASP A 350 2.84 1.84 -11.07
C ASP A 350 3.14 2.88 -12.17
N GLU A 351 3.02 2.51 -13.45
CA GLU A 351 3.23 3.42 -14.58
C GLU A 351 2.16 4.51 -14.77
N TYR A 352 0.97 4.37 -14.17
CA TYR A 352 -0.07 5.41 -14.24
C TYR A 352 0.21 6.56 -13.24
N VAL A 353 0.81 6.23 -12.10
CA VAL A 353 1.06 7.19 -11.00
C VAL A 353 2.50 7.67 -10.91
N PHE A 354 3.42 7.14 -11.71
CA PHE A 354 4.87 7.39 -11.59
C PHE A 354 5.25 8.89 -11.55
N ASP A 355 4.67 9.71 -12.44
CA ASP A 355 4.88 11.15 -12.53
C ASP A 355 3.65 11.98 -12.04
N HIS A 356 2.76 11.38 -11.24
CA HIS A 356 1.50 12.04 -10.85
C HIS A 356 1.71 13.15 -9.79
N PRO A 357 1.20 14.39 -9.99
CA PRO A 357 1.52 15.52 -9.11
C PRO A 357 0.98 15.39 -7.68
N ASP A 358 -0.18 14.76 -7.48
CA ASP A 358 -0.91 14.79 -6.20
C ASP A 358 -0.88 13.48 -5.41
N ILE A 359 -0.35 12.40 -6.00
CA ILE A 359 -0.43 11.02 -5.49
C ILE A 359 0.92 10.32 -5.70
N GLN A 360 1.42 9.64 -4.68
CA GLN A 360 2.57 8.75 -4.77
C GLN A 360 2.17 7.31 -4.43
N LEU A 361 2.68 6.34 -5.20
CA LEU A 361 2.64 4.92 -4.82
C LEU A 361 4.02 4.49 -4.29
N VAL A 362 4.05 3.99 -3.06
CA VAL A 362 5.25 3.43 -2.42
C VAL A 362 5.13 1.91 -2.41
N ARG A 363 6.02 1.21 -3.13
CA ARG A 363 6.07 -0.26 -3.23
C ARG A 363 6.99 -0.90 -2.20
N GLY A 364 6.71 -2.16 -1.87
CA GLY A 364 7.59 -3.06 -1.13
C GLY A 364 7.36 -3.05 0.38
N GLU A 365 6.53 -3.98 0.88
CA GLU A 365 6.21 -4.25 2.30
C GLU A 365 6.16 -2.99 3.21
N SER A 366 5.55 -1.92 2.72
CA SER A 366 5.60 -0.58 3.30
C SER A 366 4.71 -0.47 4.53
N THR A 367 5.20 0.22 5.57
CA THR A 367 4.55 0.23 6.89
C THR A 367 3.63 1.43 7.06
N SER A 368 2.31 1.18 7.08
CA SER A 368 1.30 2.22 7.21
C SER A 368 1.49 3.09 8.46
N MET A 369 1.55 4.40 8.25
CA MET A 369 1.59 5.45 9.27
C MET A 369 0.27 5.57 10.01
N ALA A 370 -0.88 5.44 9.32
CA ALA A 370 -2.19 5.48 9.95
C ALA A 370 -2.40 4.27 10.89
N SER A 371 -2.05 3.07 10.43
CA SER A 371 -1.99 1.86 11.26
C SER A 371 -1.01 1.99 12.42
N THR A 372 0.08 2.75 12.23
CA THR A 372 1.05 3.05 13.28
C THR A 372 0.48 4.03 14.30
N PHE A 373 -0.25 5.05 13.88
CA PHE A 373 -0.89 6.02 14.76
C PHE A 373 -1.89 5.33 15.69
N ARG A 374 -2.89 4.60 15.15
CA ARG A 374 -3.91 3.92 15.96
C ARG A 374 -3.31 2.92 16.96
N LYS A 375 -2.32 2.12 16.57
CA LYS A 375 -1.64 1.15 17.46
C LYS A 375 -0.90 1.78 18.64
N ASN A 376 -0.70 3.10 18.65
CA ASN A 376 0.13 3.81 19.62
C ASN A 376 -0.52 5.07 20.25
N GLY A 377 -1.75 5.44 19.83
CA GLY A 377 -2.42 6.67 20.25
C GLY A 377 -2.87 6.71 21.72
N THR A 378 -2.86 5.57 22.43
CA THR A 378 -3.23 5.47 23.86
C THR A 378 -2.16 6.01 24.82
N GLY A 379 -1.11 6.67 24.30
CA GLY A 379 0.12 6.94 25.02
C GLY A 379 1.01 5.70 25.16
N ARG A 380 2.32 5.92 25.30
CA ARG A 380 3.30 4.89 25.69
C ARG A 380 4.12 5.39 26.88
N GLY A 381 4.54 4.48 27.75
CA GLY A 381 5.70 4.72 28.60
C GLY A 381 6.95 4.94 27.73
N GLY A 382 7.85 5.83 28.14
CA GLY A 382 9.04 6.20 27.35
C GLY A 382 10.02 5.05 27.07
N SER A 383 9.87 3.91 27.74
CA SER A 383 10.62 2.68 27.53
C SER A 383 10.03 1.71 26.49
N GLU A 384 8.78 1.91 26.04
CA GLU A 384 8.13 0.98 25.09
C GLU A 384 8.52 1.26 23.63
N ARG A 385 9.03 0.22 22.94
CA ARG A 385 9.38 0.28 21.52
C ARG A 385 8.13 0.55 20.66
N LYS A 386 8.26 1.46 19.68
CA LYS A 386 7.20 1.82 18.72
C LYS A 386 6.62 0.58 18.02
N LYS A 387 5.34 0.28 18.27
CA LYS A 387 4.60 -0.77 17.57
C LYS A 387 4.45 -0.35 16.10
N MET A 388 4.93 -1.16 15.16
CA MET A 388 4.81 -0.90 13.72
C MET A 388 3.36 -1.05 13.24
N GLY A 389 3.00 -0.37 12.15
CA GLY A 389 1.70 -0.44 11.47
C GLY A 389 1.39 -1.80 10.84
N ARG A 390 0.56 -1.83 9.79
CA ARG A 390 0.48 -2.98 8.88
C ARG A 390 1.54 -2.80 7.79
N ARG A 391 2.13 -3.91 7.33
CA ARG A 391 3.03 -3.94 6.16
C ARG A 391 2.25 -4.49 4.98
N ILE A 392 2.32 -3.81 3.85
CA ILE A 392 1.52 -4.05 2.64
C ILE A 392 2.36 -3.77 1.39
N ASP A 393 2.06 -4.40 0.27
CA ASP A 393 2.94 -4.42 -0.90
C ASP A 393 2.96 -3.10 -1.67
N GLY A 394 1.88 -2.32 -1.59
CA GLY A 394 1.83 -0.93 -2.00
C GLY A 394 1.07 -0.04 -1.00
N LEU A 395 1.50 1.20 -0.83
CA LEU A 395 0.75 2.28 -0.14
C LEU A 395 0.56 3.46 -1.08
N TYR A 396 -0.65 3.99 -1.11
CA TYR A 396 -0.94 5.26 -1.79
C TYR A 396 -0.93 6.41 -0.78
N LEU A 397 -0.15 7.44 -1.08
CA LEU A 397 0.02 8.65 -0.29
C LEU A 397 -0.40 9.87 -1.11
N SER A 398 -0.84 10.94 -0.47
CA SER A 398 -0.92 12.24 -1.16
C SER A 398 0.44 12.93 -1.17
N CYS A 399 0.79 13.61 -2.27
CA CYS A 399 2.00 14.42 -2.35
C CYS A 399 1.89 15.73 -1.55
N HIS A 400 0.67 16.23 -1.33
CA HIS A 400 0.41 17.53 -0.69
C HIS A 400 -0.06 17.43 0.76
N GLN A 401 -0.47 16.22 1.19
CA GLN A 401 -1.06 15.96 2.49
C GLN A 401 -0.37 14.76 3.14
N ASP A 402 -0.04 14.86 4.44
CA ASP A 402 0.57 13.77 5.22
C ASP A 402 -0.47 12.69 5.61
N ILE A 403 -1.22 12.17 4.62
CA ILE A 403 -2.27 11.17 4.75
C ILE A 403 -2.08 10.03 3.73
N GLU A 404 -2.54 8.84 4.13
CA GLU A 404 -2.55 7.67 3.27
C GLU A 404 -3.94 7.53 2.62
N LEU A 405 -3.98 7.39 1.29
CA LEU A 405 -5.21 7.33 0.49
C LEU A 405 -5.71 5.88 0.29
N GLY A 406 -4.81 4.90 0.43
CA GLY A 406 -5.09 3.51 0.12
C GLY A 406 -3.91 2.56 0.20
N GLY A 407 -4.06 1.36 -0.37
CA GLY A 407 -2.98 0.36 -0.45
C GLY A 407 -3.24 -0.82 -1.41
N ILE A 408 -2.23 -1.68 -1.58
CA ILE A 408 -2.24 -2.83 -2.50
C ILE A 408 -1.70 -4.10 -1.80
N GLU A 409 -2.52 -5.15 -1.70
CA GLU A 409 -2.05 -6.50 -1.34
C GLU A 409 -1.96 -7.36 -2.62
N LEU A 410 -0.89 -8.16 -2.76
CA LEU A 410 -0.67 -9.04 -3.92
C LEU A 410 -0.53 -10.51 -3.52
N GLY A 411 -1.41 -11.36 -4.07
CA GLY A 411 -1.35 -12.82 -3.99
C GLY A 411 -0.76 -13.46 -5.25
N MET A 412 -0.02 -14.55 -5.07
CA MET A 412 0.49 -15.38 -6.17
C MET A 412 -0.58 -16.27 -6.83
N ASP A 413 -1.51 -16.82 -6.03
CA ASP A 413 -2.46 -17.84 -6.51
C ASP A 413 -3.66 -17.24 -7.26
N GLU A 414 -3.98 -17.77 -8.45
CA GLU A 414 -5.24 -17.47 -9.18
C GLU A 414 -6.46 -18.22 -8.62
N GLN A 415 -6.38 -18.74 -7.40
CA GLN A 415 -7.48 -19.48 -6.77
C GLN A 415 -8.53 -18.55 -6.18
N ASP A 416 -9.78 -19.00 -6.21
CA ASP A 416 -10.97 -18.20 -5.95
C ASP A 416 -11.01 -17.61 -4.53
N ALA A 417 -11.90 -16.65 -4.28
CA ALA A 417 -12.03 -15.87 -3.03
C ALA A 417 -12.33 -16.68 -1.74
N VAL A 418 -12.37 -18.01 -1.86
CA VAL A 418 -12.48 -19.00 -0.78
C VAL A 418 -11.11 -19.33 -0.15
N GLY A 419 -9.99 -18.99 -0.80
CA GLY A 419 -8.64 -19.27 -0.28
C GLY A 419 -8.32 -18.47 0.99
N THR A 420 -7.86 -19.13 2.07
CA THR A 420 -7.68 -18.46 3.36
C THR A 420 -6.62 -17.35 3.36
N LYS A 421 -5.56 -17.45 2.54
CA LYS A 421 -4.62 -16.31 2.31
C LYS A 421 -5.38 -15.11 1.74
N TYR A 422 -6.20 -15.30 0.70
CA TYR A 422 -6.98 -14.23 0.07
C TYR A 422 -7.96 -13.58 1.06
N GLN A 423 -8.61 -14.37 1.91
CA GLN A 423 -9.50 -13.87 2.97
C GLN A 423 -8.73 -13.13 4.08
N TYR A 424 -7.56 -13.64 4.48
CA TYR A 424 -6.72 -13.03 5.51
C TYR A 424 -6.09 -11.71 5.05
N ASP A 425 -5.56 -11.67 3.82
CA ASP A 425 -5.00 -10.45 3.23
C ASP A 425 -6.09 -9.43 2.92
N GLY A 426 -7.29 -9.88 2.53
CA GLY A 426 -8.49 -9.04 2.47
C GLY A 426 -8.84 -8.43 3.85
N LEU A 427 -8.83 -9.21 4.93
CA LEU A 427 -9.07 -8.73 6.29
C LEU A 427 -7.95 -7.80 6.81
N LYS A 428 -6.70 -8.04 6.38
CA LYS A 428 -5.53 -7.19 6.64
C LYS A 428 -5.69 -5.83 5.95
N LEU A 429 -6.11 -5.82 4.68
CA LEU A 429 -6.37 -4.61 3.87
C LEU A 429 -7.61 -3.84 4.36
N GLN A 430 -8.72 -4.51 4.66
CA GLN A 430 -9.88 -3.91 5.35
C GLN A 430 -9.46 -3.10 6.59
N LYS A 431 -8.72 -3.76 7.49
CA LYS A 431 -8.25 -3.15 8.73
C LYS A 431 -7.11 -2.13 8.51
N LEU A 432 -6.53 -2.04 7.31
CA LEU A 432 -5.67 -0.93 6.88
C LEU A 432 -6.53 0.25 6.43
N LEU A 433 -7.44 0.05 5.47
CA LEU A 433 -8.30 1.11 4.92
C LEU A 433 -9.07 1.84 6.03
N LYS A 434 -9.55 1.10 7.05
CA LYS A 434 -10.20 1.68 8.23
C LYS A 434 -9.26 2.56 9.06
N ASP A 435 -8.05 2.08 9.33
CA ASP A 435 -7.06 2.86 10.08
C ASP A 435 -6.65 4.13 9.31
N GLN A 436 -6.54 4.05 7.97
CA GLN A 436 -6.29 5.18 7.06
C GLN A 436 -7.45 6.20 7.08
N LEU A 437 -8.70 5.73 7.04
CA LEU A 437 -9.88 6.58 7.05
C LEU A 437 -10.08 7.27 8.41
N ASP A 438 -9.90 6.55 9.53
CA ASP A 438 -9.87 7.13 10.89
C ASP A 438 -8.82 8.26 10.96
N TYR A 439 -7.63 8.04 10.39
CA TYR A 439 -6.52 8.99 10.41
C TYR A 439 -6.76 10.21 9.52
N ALA A 440 -7.24 10.02 8.29
CA ALA A 440 -7.55 11.10 7.35
C ALA A 440 -8.68 12.00 7.88
N LEU A 441 -9.75 11.42 8.45
CA LEU A 441 -10.84 12.18 9.06
C LEU A 441 -10.42 12.93 10.33
N LEU A 442 -9.44 12.42 11.07
CA LEU A 442 -8.88 13.11 12.24
C LEU A 442 -8.00 14.31 11.85
N HIS A 443 -7.16 14.18 10.82
CA HIS A 443 -6.13 15.16 10.46
C HIS A 443 -6.47 16.10 9.29
N SER A 444 -7.58 15.88 8.57
CA SER A 444 -8.07 16.77 7.50
C SER A 444 -9.36 17.52 7.89
N THR A 445 -9.69 18.54 7.09
CA THR A 445 -10.97 19.26 7.19
C THR A 445 -12.11 18.59 6.42
N ALA A 446 -11.89 17.43 5.78
CA ALA A 446 -12.93 16.68 5.08
C ALA A 446 -14.04 16.17 6.01
N SER A 447 -15.28 16.18 5.53
CA SER A 447 -16.41 15.57 6.24
C SER A 447 -16.34 14.04 6.21
N LYS A 448 -16.95 13.37 7.21
CA LYS A 448 -17.02 11.89 7.26
C LYS A 448 -17.70 11.28 6.01
N VAL A 449 -18.56 12.03 5.34
CA VAL A 449 -19.27 11.59 4.11
C VAL A 449 -18.53 11.96 2.81
N ASP A 450 -17.48 12.77 2.91
CA ASP A 450 -16.72 13.31 1.79
C ASP A 450 -15.46 12.52 1.46
N PHE A 451 -15.07 11.54 2.29
CA PHE A 451 -13.84 10.78 2.15
C PHE A 451 -14.11 9.27 2.23
N GLU A 452 -13.45 8.51 1.37
CA GLU A 452 -13.45 7.05 1.36
C GLU A 452 -12.02 6.56 1.05
N THR A 453 -11.58 5.46 1.64
CA THR A 453 -10.25 4.88 1.39
C THR A 453 -10.36 3.69 0.43
N LEU A 454 -9.32 3.51 -0.40
CA LEU A 454 -9.36 2.59 -1.53
C LEU A 454 -8.26 1.53 -1.46
N GLY A 455 -8.58 0.30 -1.80
CA GLY A 455 -7.65 -0.82 -1.87
C GLY A 455 -7.66 -1.51 -3.24
N LEU A 456 -6.51 -2.00 -3.68
CA LEU A 456 -6.44 -3.02 -4.72
C LEU A 456 -6.07 -4.36 -4.06
N GLN A 457 -6.91 -5.37 -4.27
CA GLN A 457 -6.57 -6.75 -3.95
C GLN A 457 -6.26 -7.49 -5.24
N LEU A 458 -4.98 -7.81 -5.44
CA LEU A 458 -4.46 -8.47 -6.63
C LEU A 458 -4.21 -9.95 -6.31
N SER A 459 -4.56 -10.87 -7.20
CA SER A 459 -4.23 -12.30 -7.03
C SER A 459 -4.02 -13.00 -8.38
N GLY A 460 -2.77 -13.35 -8.68
CA GLY A 460 -2.37 -13.83 -10.00
C GLY A 460 -2.60 -12.76 -11.08
N ARG A 461 -3.55 -13.01 -12.00
CA ARG A 461 -4.09 -12.05 -13.00
C ARG A 461 -5.36 -11.32 -12.57
N THR A 462 -5.92 -11.63 -11.40
CA THR A 462 -7.17 -11.03 -10.92
C THR A 462 -6.90 -9.72 -10.18
N MET A 463 -7.70 -8.70 -10.42
CA MET A 463 -7.72 -7.43 -9.67
C MET A 463 -9.13 -7.18 -9.14
N GLN A 464 -9.24 -6.87 -7.86
CA GLN A 464 -10.47 -6.42 -7.23
C GLN A 464 -10.27 -5.04 -6.61
N VAL A 465 -11.16 -4.09 -6.94
CA VAL A 465 -11.21 -2.78 -6.28
C VAL A 465 -12.00 -2.93 -4.99
N LEU A 466 -11.47 -2.33 -3.92
CA LEU A 466 -12.03 -2.33 -2.57
C LEU A 466 -12.27 -0.88 -2.13
N THR A 467 -13.46 -0.59 -1.62
CA THR A 467 -13.83 0.76 -1.16
C THR A 467 -14.29 0.72 0.29
N MET A 468 -13.82 1.67 1.12
CA MET A 468 -14.32 1.84 2.48
C MET A 468 -14.80 3.27 2.75
N ASP A 469 -16.06 3.41 3.15
CA ASP A 469 -16.70 4.70 3.48
C ASP A 469 -17.38 4.70 4.86
N TRP A 470 -17.48 5.85 5.52
CA TRP A 470 -18.23 5.97 6.79
C TRP A 470 -19.73 6.11 6.52
N VAL A 471 -20.50 5.10 6.92
CA VAL A 471 -21.94 5.02 6.67
C VAL A 471 -22.77 5.72 7.75
N GLY A 472 -22.44 5.50 9.01
CA GLY A 472 -23.14 6.04 10.16
C GLY A 472 -22.61 5.40 11.43
N GLY A 473 -22.98 5.95 12.58
CA GLY A 473 -22.63 5.37 13.86
C GLY A 473 -21.14 5.07 14.03
N LYS A 474 -20.86 3.85 14.51
CA LYS A 474 -19.49 3.35 14.72
C LYS A 474 -18.90 2.66 13.51
N PHE A 475 -19.72 2.31 12.53
CA PHE A 475 -19.37 1.35 11.49
C PHE A 475 -18.90 2.02 10.20
N TYR A 476 -17.91 1.37 9.61
CA TYR A 476 -17.41 1.65 8.27
C TYR A 476 -17.94 0.59 7.33
N ARG A 477 -18.50 1.01 6.20
CA ARG A 477 -18.94 0.09 5.15
C ARG A 477 -17.74 -0.22 4.28
N PHE A 478 -17.53 -1.50 4.02
CA PHE A 478 -16.53 -2.02 3.10
C PHE A 478 -17.22 -2.73 1.95
N ARG A 479 -16.89 -2.33 0.73
CA ARG A 479 -17.45 -2.87 -0.51
C ARG A 479 -16.33 -3.47 -1.35
N ARG A 480 -16.64 -4.59 -2.01
CA ARG A 480 -15.82 -5.18 -3.07
C ARG A 480 -16.53 -4.94 -4.39
N ASP A 481 -15.83 -4.40 -5.38
CA ASP A 481 -16.29 -4.40 -6.77
C ASP A 481 -16.13 -5.82 -7.35
N ASP A 482 -16.71 -6.10 -8.53
CA ASP A 482 -16.49 -7.39 -9.20
C ASP A 482 -15.01 -7.59 -9.59
N PRO A 483 -14.47 -8.82 -9.45
CA PRO A 483 -13.04 -9.10 -9.66
C PRO A 483 -12.70 -9.36 -11.13
N GLU A 484 -12.13 -8.36 -11.79
CA GLU A 484 -11.70 -8.43 -13.20
C GLU A 484 -10.36 -9.14 -13.40
N LYS A 485 -10.11 -9.65 -14.61
CA LYS A 485 -8.95 -10.52 -14.89
C LYS A 485 -8.18 -10.08 -16.12
N LEU A 486 -6.87 -9.89 -15.97
CA LEU A 486 -5.98 -9.65 -17.12
C LEU A 486 -6.00 -10.86 -18.09
N PRO A 487 -6.10 -10.64 -19.41
CA PRO A 487 -6.16 -11.72 -20.39
C PRO A 487 -4.80 -12.39 -20.61
N LEU A 488 -4.81 -13.59 -21.23
CA LEU A 488 -3.60 -14.39 -21.51
C LEU A 488 -3.09 -14.26 -22.97
N ASP A 489 -3.95 -13.78 -23.86
CA ASP A 489 -3.67 -13.44 -25.25
C ASP A 489 -4.71 -12.44 -25.77
N ALA A 490 -4.49 -11.87 -26.96
CA ALA A 490 -5.32 -10.81 -27.51
C ALA A 490 -6.75 -11.21 -27.91
N SER A 491 -7.14 -12.50 -27.86
CA SER A 491 -8.54 -12.87 -28.16
C SER A 491 -9.54 -12.20 -27.19
N ASN A 492 -9.13 -12.04 -25.93
CA ASN A 492 -9.88 -11.38 -24.86
C ASN A 492 -9.28 -10.01 -24.51
N ILE A 493 -8.81 -9.24 -25.50
CA ILE A 493 -8.22 -7.91 -25.29
C ILE A 493 -9.19 -6.92 -24.60
N SER A 494 -10.50 -7.16 -24.70
CA SER A 494 -11.56 -6.51 -23.91
C SER A 494 -11.23 -6.40 -22.43
N ASP A 495 -10.76 -7.50 -21.84
CA ASP A 495 -10.61 -7.66 -20.40
C ASP A 495 -9.47 -6.77 -19.89
N LEU A 496 -8.42 -6.57 -20.71
CA LEU A 496 -7.37 -5.59 -20.45
C LEU A 496 -7.91 -4.16 -20.47
N LEU A 497 -8.77 -3.81 -21.44
CA LEU A 497 -9.36 -2.47 -21.53
C LEU A 497 -10.30 -2.19 -20.35
N VAL A 498 -11.01 -3.20 -19.84
CA VAL A 498 -11.82 -3.09 -18.61
C VAL A 498 -10.93 -2.89 -17.38
N VAL A 499 -9.88 -3.68 -17.20
CA VAL A 499 -8.91 -3.50 -16.09
C VAL A 499 -8.27 -2.11 -16.12
N MET A 500 -7.87 -1.62 -17.29
CA MET A 500 -7.35 -0.26 -17.45
C MET A 500 -8.40 0.80 -17.10
N SER A 501 -9.64 0.61 -17.56
CA SER A 501 -10.81 1.46 -17.23
C SER A 501 -11.18 1.46 -15.74
N MET A 502 -10.92 0.38 -14.99
CA MET A 502 -11.03 0.38 -13.52
C MET A 502 -9.91 1.20 -12.87
N ILE A 503 -8.66 1.03 -13.31
CA ILE A 503 -7.48 1.69 -12.75
C ILE A 503 -7.58 3.21 -12.91
N MET A 504 -7.99 3.68 -14.08
CA MET A 504 -8.25 5.11 -14.32
C MET A 504 -9.27 5.68 -13.32
N ARG A 505 -10.42 5.02 -13.11
CA ARG A 505 -11.44 5.44 -12.11
C ARG A 505 -10.93 5.36 -10.67
N PHE A 506 -10.21 4.31 -10.32
CA PHE A 506 -9.59 4.13 -9.01
C PHE A 506 -8.66 5.31 -8.67
N HIS A 507 -7.83 5.71 -9.62
CA HIS A 507 -6.94 6.87 -9.46
C HIS A 507 -7.69 8.20 -9.50
N ALA A 508 -8.73 8.38 -10.32
CA ALA A 508 -9.58 9.57 -10.30
C ALA A 508 -10.22 9.79 -8.90
N ARG A 509 -10.70 8.71 -8.25
CA ARG A 509 -11.18 8.79 -6.87
C ARG A 509 -10.07 9.11 -5.86
N MET A 510 -8.84 8.63 -6.07
CA MET A 510 -7.70 9.07 -5.27
C MET A 510 -7.32 10.54 -5.49
N GLN A 511 -7.45 11.07 -6.71
CA GLN A 511 -7.24 12.49 -7.02
C GLN A 511 -8.28 13.35 -6.30
N GLU A 512 -9.57 12.98 -6.39
CA GLU A 512 -10.65 13.63 -5.63
C GLU A 512 -10.39 13.64 -4.11
N ASN A 513 -9.74 12.60 -3.57
CA ASN A 513 -9.40 12.51 -2.16
C ASN A 513 -8.16 13.36 -1.81
N ALA A 514 -7.13 13.36 -2.65
CA ALA A 514 -5.91 14.15 -2.49
C ALA A 514 -6.15 15.67 -2.63
N ALA A 515 -7.17 16.08 -3.40
CA ALA A 515 -7.54 17.48 -3.63
C ALA A 515 -8.47 18.08 -2.55
N ARG A 516 -9.01 17.28 -1.61
CA ARG A 516 -9.93 17.76 -0.56
C ARG A 516 -9.22 18.59 0.51
N PRO A 517 -9.90 19.56 1.15
CA PRO A 517 -9.24 20.63 1.88
C PRO A 517 -8.44 20.14 3.10
N GLY A 518 -7.26 20.73 3.27
CA GLY A 518 -6.11 20.11 3.92
C GLY A 518 -6.09 20.04 5.46
N SER A 519 -4.89 20.24 6.01
CA SER A 519 -4.53 19.83 7.37
C SER A 519 -5.17 20.64 8.48
N VAL A 520 -5.60 19.92 9.52
CA VAL A 520 -6.12 20.44 10.78
C VAL A 520 -4.97 20.99 11.62
N THR A 521 -5.16 22.13 12.27
CA THR A 521 -4.13 22.72 13.14
C THR A 521 -3.89 21.87 14.40
N SER A 522 -2.71 21.99 15.01
CA SER A 522 -2.38 21.25 16.24
C SER A 522 -3.35 21.54 17.41
N GLU A 523 -3.92 22.75 17.45
CA GLU A 523 -4.91 23.15 18.46
C GLU A 523 -6.27 22.48 18.21
N GLU A 524 -6.76 22.50 16.97
CA GLU A 524 -7.99 21.80 16.57
C GLU A 524 -7.87 20.28 16.70
N LEU A 525 -6.71 19.71 16.35
CA LEU A 525 -6.40 18.29 16.52
C LEU A 525 -6.44 17.92 18.00
N SER A 526 -5.89 18.77 18.87
CA SER A 526 -5.97 18.60 20.32
C SER A 526 -7.41 18.68 20.83
N SER A 527 -8.24 19.62 20.35
CA SER A 527 -9.65 19.69 20.75
C SER A 527 -10.47 18.47 20.26
N ARG A 528 -10.20 17.98 19.04
CA ARG A 528 -10.80 16.73 18.51
C ARG A 528 -10.43 15.53 19.39
N LEU A 529 -9.15 15.38 19.74
CA LEU A 529 -8.66 14.28 20.59
C LEU A 529 -9.17 14.33 22.04
N LEU A 530 -9.40 15.53 22.58
CA LEU A 530 -9.89 15.73 23.96
C LEU A 530 -11.42 15.79 24.07
N GLY A 531 -12.15 15.68 22.96
CA GLY A 531 -13.62 15.71 22.93
C GLY A 531 -14.23 17.08 23.28
N SER A 532 -13.44 18.15 23.33
CA SER A 532 -13.94 19.49 23.60
C SER A 532 -14.58 20.08 22.35
N SER A 533 -15.91 20.23 22.37
CA SER A 533 -16.63 20.93 21.30
C SER A 533 -16.08 22.35 21.13
N PRO A 534 -15.90 22.84 19.88
CA PRO A 534 -15.37 24.18 19.65
C PRO A 534 -16.32 25.22 20.25
N SER A 535 -15.85 25.94 21.27
CA SER A 535 -16.62 27.02 21.88
C SER A 535 -16.84 28.11 20.83
N THR A 536 -18.10 28.39 20.49
CA THR A 536 -18.44 29.42 19.50
C THR A 536 -17.77 30.75 19.86
N PRO A 537 -17.11 31.42 18.90
CA PRO A 537 -16.34 32.63 19.18
C PRO A 537 -17.29 33.71 19.72
N LYS A 538 -17.13 34.05 21.01
CA LYS A 538 -17.93 35.08 21.67
C LYS A 538 -17.76 36.38 20.91
N LYS A 539 -18.83 36.85 20.25
CA LYS A 539 -18.85 38.17 19.60
C LYS A 539 -18.40 39.22 20.61
N ASN A 540 -17.26 39.87 20.34
CA ASN A 540 -16.74 40.95 21.17
C ASN A 540 -17.72 42.12 21.17
N ARG A 541 -18.60 42.17 22.19
CA ARG A 541 -19.36 43.37 22.52
C ARG A 541 -18.37 44.41 23.05
N HIS A 542 -17.89 45.26 22.16
CA HIS A 542 -17.19 46.49 22.56
C HIS A 542 -18.07 47.26 23.55
N ARG A 543 -17.60 47.34 24.79
CA ARG A 543 -18.16 48.22 25.82
C ARG A 543 -17.33 49.51 25.79
N PRO A 544 -17.91 50.68 25.49
CA PRO A 544 -17.15 51.93 25.49
C PRO A 544 -16.55 52.22 26.87
N LEU A 545 -15.33 52.77 26.89
CA LEU A 545 -14.74 53.41 28.07
C LEU A 545 -15.38 54.80 28.26
N PRO A 546 -15.48 55.31 29.51
CA PRO A 546 -16.21 56.54 29.79
C PRO A 546 -15.39 57.79 29.45
N THR A 547 -15.97 58.69 28.66
CA THR A 547 -15.49 60.08 28.50
C THR A 547 -15.94 60.96 29.66
N ALA A 548 -15.16 61.98 29.99
CA ALA A 548 -15.28 62.77 31.22
C ALA A 548 -16.44 63.80 31.21
N VAL A 549 -16.73 64.30 32.41
CA VAL A 549 -17.80 65.26 32.72
C VAL A 549 -17.48 66.69 32.25
N SER A 550 -18.47 67.38 31.67
CA SER A 550 -18.69 68.83 31.83
C SER A 550 -20.15 69.20 31.48
N PRO A 551 -20.71 70.33 31.97
CA PRO A 551 -22.11 70.33 32.40
C PRO A 551 -23.05 71.35 31.71
N SER A 552 -24.35 71.23 32.05
CA SER A 552 -25.47 72.15 31.76
C SER A 552 -26.01 72.10 30.31
N SER A 553 -27.28 72.40 30.02
CA SER A 553 -28.35 72.95 30.89
C SER A 553 -29.78 72.49 30.53
N SER A 554 -30.61 72.34 31.57
CA SER A 554 -32.06 72.70 31.67
C SER A 554 -33.18 72.09 30.80
N GLN A 555 -34.36 72.01 31.44
CA GLN A 555 -35.74 71.89 30.88
C GLN A 555 -36.15 70.51 30.31
N GLN A 556 -37.16 69.82 30.88
CA GLN A 556 -38.63 69.95 30.70
C GLN A 556 -39.11 69.35 29.34
N THR A 557 -40.16 68.51 29.24
CA THR A 557 -41.13 68.00 30.24
C THR A 557 -41.73 66.64 29.84
N ARG A 558 -42.44 65.99 30.78
CA ARG A 558 -43.44 64.91 30.59
C ARG A 558 -44.62 65.31 29.66
N PRO A 559 -45.52 64.42 29.19
CA PRO A 559 -45.95 63.11 29.74
C PRO A 559 -44.95 61.95 29.62
#